data_AF-A0A7H0H8L3-F1
#
_entry.id   AF-A0A7H0H8L3-F1
#
_cell.length_a   1.000
_cell.length_b   1.000
_cell.length_c   1.000
_cell.angle_alpha   90.00
_cell.angle_beta   90.00
_cell.angle_gamma   90.00
#
_symmetry.space_group_name_H-M   'P 1'
#
loop_
_entity.id
_entity.type
_entity.pdbx_description
1 polymer ?
#
loop_
_entity_poly.entity_id
_entity_poly.type
_entity_poly.pdbx_seq_one_letter_code
_entity_poly.pdbx_strand_id
1 'polypeptide(L)'
;MMRLHVALDAISFAELTETRVVLERATVEAAPAQATEADLTALDSLVDDMSGLMDVTEFNELDTSFHLLLARLGANRLIRDLTVAIREAVAAPILEAERRVTDWDRLRERLNAEHRAIVSALWAQDGGLAADLVERHIRDAHATLLP
;
A
#
# COMPACT_ATOMS: atom_id res chain seq x y z
N MET A 1 8.45 -14.25 -13.44
CA MET A 1 8.81 -13.13 -12.56
C MET A 1 9.78 -12.15 -13.23
N MET A 2 11.05 -12.50 -13.50
CA MET A 2 12.06 -11.55 -14.03
C MET A 2 11.65 -10.72 -15.27
N ARG A 3 10.91 -11.28 -16.24
CA ARG A 3 10.49 -10.54 -17.45
C ARG A 3 9.50 -9.41 -17.18
N LEU A 4 8.63 -9.54 -16.19
CA LEU A 4 7.69 -8.48 -15.83
C LEU A 4 8.42 -7.37 -15.08
N HIS A 5 9.31 -7.73 -14.14
CA HIS A 5 10.08 -6.77 -13.37
C HIS A 5 10.94 -5.85 -14.26
N VAL A 6 11.68 -6.45 -15.21
CA VAL A 6 12.47 -5.69 -16.21
C VAL A 6 11.59 -4.80 -17.11
N ALA A 7 10.34 -5.20 -17.38
CA ALA A 7 9.43 -4.36 -18.15
C ALA A 7 8.92 -3.17 -17.33
N LEU A 8 8.70 -3.35 -16.03
CA LEU A 8 8.25 -2.28 -15.12
C LEU A 8 9.34 -1.20 -14.91
N ASP A 9 10.63 -1.57 -14.96
CA ASP A 9 11.74 -0.60 -14.90
C ASP A 9 11.71 0.44 -16.04
N ALA A 10 11.06 0.12 -17.15
CA ALA A 10 10.90 1.02 -18.31
C ALA A 10 9.62 1.87 -18.27
N ILE A 11 8.74 1.64 -17.28
CA ILE A 11 7.48 2.38 -17.10
C ILE A 11 7.71 3.54 -16.14
N SER A 12 7.07 4.69 -16.40
CA SER A 12 7.21 5.84 -15.51
C SER A 12 6.59 5.57 -14.14
N PHE A 13 7.16 6.17 -13.10
CA PHE A 13 6.62 6.04 -11.75
C PHE A 13 5.17 6.52 -11.63
N ALA A 14 4.79 7.54 -12.41
CA ALA A 14 3.41 8.02 -12.48
C ALA A 14 2.46 6.96 -13.06
N GLU A 15 2.83 6.29 -14.15
CA GLU A 15 2.03 5.21 -14.74
C GLU A 15 1.91 4.00 -13.79
N LEU A 16 3.00 3.65 -13.11
CA LEU A 16 2.98 2.60 -12.08
C LEU A 16 2.03 2.98 -10.93
N THR A 17 2.03 4.25 -10.51
CA THR A 17 1.16 4.75 -9.44
C THR A 17 -0.31 4.71 -9.83
N GLU A 18 -0.68 5.19 -11.02
CA GLU A 18 -2.07 5.08 -11.51
C GLU A 18 -2.52 3.63 -11.61
N THR A 19 -1.63 2.75 -12.10
CA THR A 19 -1.93 1.32 -12.20
C THR A 19 -2.14 0.71 -10.81
N ARG A 20 -1.31 1.06 -9.82
CA ARG A 20 -1.50 0.64 -8.43
C ARG A 20 -2.83 1.10 -7.88
N VAL A 21 -3.20 2.37 -8.08
CA VAL A 21 -4.50 2.90 -7.62
C VAL A 21 -5.64 2.04 -8.15
N VAL A 22 -5.66 1.74 -9.46
CA VAL A 22 -6.73 0.93 -10.06
C VAL A 22 -6.80 -0.47 -9.43
N LEU A 23 -5.66 -1.14 -9.30
CA LEU A 23 -5.60 -2.52 -8.81
C LEU A 23 -5.91 -2.63 -7.31
N GLU A 24 -5.34 -1.74 -6.51
CA GLU A 24 -5.52 -1.74 -5.05
C GLU A 24 -6.94 -1.32 -4.68
N ARG A 25 -7.54 -0.31 -5.35
CA ARG A 25 -8.96 0.04 -5.18
C ARG A 25 -9.87 -1.14 -5.44
N ALA A 26 -9.73 -1.78 -6.60
CA ALA A 26 -10.57 -2.93 -6.98
C ALA A 26 -10.42 -4.09 -5.98
N THR A 27 -9.25 -4.21 -5.35
CA THR A 27 -9.01 -5.24 -4.35
C THR A 27 -9.72 -4.96 -3.04
N VAL A 28 -9.54 -3.76 -2.47
CA VAL A 28 -10.14 -3.42 -1.18
C VAL A 28 -11.66 -3.21 -1.27
N GLU A 29 -12.17 -2.80 -2.42
CA GLU A 29 -13.62 -2.72 -2.68
C GLU A 29 -14.29 -4.09 -2.61
N ALA A 30 -13.62 -5.14 -3.11
CA ALA A 30 -14.11 -6.51 -3.09
C ALA A 30 -13.80 -7.26 -1.78
N ALA A 31 -12.94 -6.71 -0.92
CA ALA A 31 -12.43 -7.39 0.28
C ALA A 31 -13.51 -7.77 1.31
N PRO A 32 -14.56 -6.96 1.61
CA PRO A 32 -15.58 -7.35 2.59
C PRO A 32 -16.25 -8.71 2.32
N ALA A 33 -16.37 -9.10 1.05
CA ALA A 33 -16.96 -10.39 0.69
C ALA A 33 -16.02 -11.60 0.88
N GLN A 34 -14.73 -11.37 1.17
CA GLN A 34 -13.67 -12.40 1.10
C GLN A 34 -12.77 -12.42 2.34
N ALA A 35 -12.52 -11.26 2.96
CA ALA A 35 -11.57 -11.10 4.04
C ALA A 35 -12.05 -11.83 5.30
N THR A 36 -11.16 -12.62 5.89
CA THR A 36 -11.40 -13.27 7.18
C THR A 36 -11.01 -12.35 8.33
N GLU A 37 -11.53 -12.62 9.52
CA GLU A 37 -11.11 -11.93 10.75
C GLU A 37 -9.59 -12.03 10.99
N ALA A 38 -8.99 -13.17 10.63
CA ALA A 38 -7.55 -13.37 10.71
C ALA A 38 -6.76 -12.46 9.76
N ASP A 39 -7.29 -12.22 8.55
CA ASP A 39 -6.66 -11.30 7.59
C ASP A 39 -6.69 -9.85 8.12
N LEU A 40 -7.84 -9.42 8.67
CA LEU A 40 -7.99 -8.07 9.23
C LEU A 40 -7.11 -7.88 10.47
N THR A 41 -7.03 -8.88 11.34
CA THR A 41 -6.14 -8.87 12.51
C THR A 41 -4.67 -8.78 12.11
N ALA A 42 -4.27 -9.45 11.02
CA ALA A 42 -2.92 -9.37 10.49
C ALA A 42 -2.60 -7.97 9.92
N LEU A 43 -3.58 -7.30 9.30
CA LEU A 43 -3.43 -5.90 8.87
C LEU A 43 -3.29 -4.95 10.07
N ASP A 44 -4.12 -5.10 11.11
CA ASP A 44 -3.97 -4.30 12.34
C ASP A 44 -2.58 -4.46 12.95
N SER A 45 -2.10 -5.71 13.03
CA SER A 45 -0.78 -6.00 13.59
C SER A 45 0.34 -5.30 12.81
N LEU A 46 0.29 -5.30 11.48
CA LEU A 46 1.26 -4.58 10.64
C LEU A 46 1.24 -3.07 10.90
N VAL A 47 0.05 -2.48 11.06
CA VAL A 47 -0.09 -1.04 11.30
C VAL A 47 0.37 -0.64 12.70
N ASP A 48 0.14 -1.50 13.68
CA ASP A 48 0.64 -1.29 15.05
C ASP A 48 2.17 -1.42 15.11
N ASP A 49 2.75 -2.41 14.44
CA ASP A 49 4.20 -2.57 14.32
C ASP A 49 4.81 -1.33 13.64
N MET A 50 4.24 -0.85 12.52
CA MET A 50 4.68 0.37 11.83
C MET A 50 4.66 1.62 12.72
N SER A 51 3.72 1.70 13.66
CA SER A 51 3.57 2.86 14.54
C SER A 51 4.68 2.96 15.59
N GLY A 52 5.28 1.83 15.96
CA GLY A 52 6.42 1.77 16.87
C GLY A 52 7.77 2.03 16.21
N LEU A 53 7.84 2.01 14.86
CA LEU A 53 9.08 2.19 14.13
C LEU A 53 9.43 3.66 13.95
N MET A 54 10.73 3.95 14.06
CA MET A 54 11.32 5.25 13.75
C MET A 54 12.23 5.17 12.52
N ASP A 55 12.82 4.00 12.25
CA ASP A 55 13.65 3.79 11.08
C ASP A 55 12.80 3.71 9.80
N VAL A 56 13.19 4.51 8.81
CA VAL A 56 12.50 4.60 7.51
C VAL A 56 12.56 3.30 6.72
N THR A 57 13.65 2.53 6.84
CA THR A 57 13.82 1.25 6.14
C THR A 57 12.86 0.22 6.69
N GLU A 58 12.85 0.07 8.02
CA GLU A 58 11.96 -0.87 8.71
C GLU A 58 10.50 -0.51 8.45
N PHE A 59 10.16 0.79 8.46
CA PHE A 59 8.81 1.26 8.12
C PHE A 59 8.43 0.88 6.69
N ASN A 60 9.30 1.14 5.70
CA ASN A 60 9.03 0.84 4.29
C ASN A 60 8.81 -0.66 4.02
N GLU A 61 9.53 -1.53 4.74
CA GLU A 61 9.36 -2.98 4.65
C GLU A 61 7.98 -3.42 5.14
N LEU A 62 7.50 -2.84 6.25
CA LEU A 62 6.16 -3.11 6.77
C LEU A 62 5.06 -2.47 5.90
N ASP A 63 5.27 -1.25 5.41
CA ASP A 63 4.38 -0.57 4.44
C ASP A 63 4.19 -1.43 3.19
N THR A 64 5.29 -1.95 2.65
CA THR A 64 5.26 -2.90 1.54
C THR A 64 4.47 -4.15 1.90
N SER A 65 4.71 -4.73 3.08
CA SER A 65 3.99 -5.92 3.54
C SER A 65 2.48 -5.70 3.70
N PHE A 66 2.08 -4.51 4.14
CA PHE A 66 0.68 -4.10 4.27
C PHE A 66 -0.04 -4.09 2.92
N HIS A 67 0.53 -3.42 1.92
CA HIS A 67 -0.04 -3.40 0.56
C HIS A 67 -0.08 -4.80 -0.08
N LEU A 68 0.95 -5.63 0.15
CA LEU A 68 0.96 -7.01 -0.33
C LEU A 68 -0.11 -7.87 0.37
N LEU A 69 -0.45 -7.59 1.63
CA LEU A 69 -1.52 -8.26 2.34
C LEU A 69 -2.90 -7.80 1.84
N LEU A 70 -3.10 -6.49 1.60
CA LEU A 70 -4.32 -5.99 0.95
C LEU A 70 -4.55 -6.67 -0.40
N ALA A 71 -3.50 -6.79 -1.23
CA ALA A 71 -3.56 -7.47 -2.53
C ALA A 71 -4.08 -8.93 -2.44
N ARG A 72 -3.89 -9.60 -1.30
CA ARG A 72 -4.34 -10.98 -1.07
C ARG A 72 -5.81 -11.10 -0.67
N LEU A 73 -6.45 -10.01 -0.23
CA LEU A 73 -7.88 -10.03 0.14
C LEU A 73 -8.79 -10.18 -1.09
N GLY A 74 -8.31 -9.82 -2.27
CA GLY A 74 -9.07 -9.91 -3.52
C GLY A 74 -9.09 -11.33 -4.09
N ALA A 75 -10.24 -11.74 -4.64
CA ALA A 75 -10.38 -13.04 -5.31
C ALA A 75 -9.68 -13.13 -6.68
N ASN A 76 -9.32 -11.99 -7.29
CA ASN A 76 -8.71 -11.96 -8.61
C ASN A 76 -7.18 -12.14 -8.53
N ARG A 77 -6.72 -13.37 -8.82
CA ARG A 77 -5.30 -13.73 -8.81
C ARG A 77 -4.42 -12.86 -9.71
N LEU A 78 -4.93 -12.43 -10.88
CA LEU A 78 -4.15 -11.60 -11.79
C LEU A 78 -3.93 -10.19 -11.20
N ILE A 79 -4.98 -9.61 -10.59
CA ILE A 79 -4.86 -8.32 -9.90
C ILE A 79 -3.82 -8.42 -8.79
N ARG A 80 -3.92 -9.45 -7.93
CA ARG A 80 -2.93 -9.71 -6.87
C ARG A 80 -1.51 -9.79 -7.43
N ASP A 81 -1.28 -10.64 -8.42
CA ASP A 81 0.07 -10.89 -8.94
C ASP A 81 0.66 -9.63 -9.62
N LEU A 82 -0.17 -8.80 -10.25
CA LEU A 82 0.24 -7.49 -10.79
C LEU A 82 0.55 -6.48 -9.67
N THR A 83 -0.30 -6.38 -8.65
CA THR A 83 -0.05 -5.50 -7.49
C THR A 83 1.25 -5.87 -6.79
N VAL A 84 1.51 -7.17 -6.58
CA VAL A 84 2.78 -7.66 -6.00
C VAL A 84 3.96 -7.19 -6.85
N ALA A 85 3.93 -7.46 -8.16
CA ALA A 85 5.04 -7.10 -9.05
C ALA A 85 5.30 -5.59 -9.09
N ILE A 86 4.24 -4.78 -9.12
CA ILE A 86 4.40 -3.32 -9.12
C ILE A 86 4.90 -2.84 -7.76
N ARG A 87 4.36 -3.36 -6.65
CA ARG A 87 4.79 -2.97 -5.29
C ARG A 87 6.27 -3.29 -5.06
N GLU A 88 6.74 -4.46 -5.51
CA GLU A 88 8.16 -4.82 -5.47
C GLU A 88 9.02 -3.86 -6.31
N ALA A 89 8.56 -3.47 -7.51
CA ALA A 89 9.30 -2.56 -8.38
C ALA A 89 9.39 -1.13 -7.82
N VAL A 90 8.37 -0.65 -7.10
CA VAL A 90 8.36 0.71 -6.54
C VAL A 90 8.94 0.82 -5.12
N ALA A 91 9.17 -0.29 -4.42
CA ALA A 91 9.63 -0.28 -3.02
C ALA A 91 10.96 0.48 -2.84
N ALA A 92 11.98 0.15 -3.62
CA ALA A 92 13.29 0.81 -3.51
C ALA A 92 13.25 2.31 -3.91
N PRO A 93 12.59 2.72 -5.01
CA PRO A 93 12.36 4.14 -5.30
C PRO A 93 11.61 4.91 -4.21
N ILE A 94 10.58 4.30 -3.59
CA ILE A 94 9.83 4.91 -2.49
C ILE A 94 10.75 5.10 -1.28
N LEU A 95 11.50 4.06 -0.87
CA LEU A 95 12.43 4.15 0.26
C LEU A 95 13.46 5.26 0.06
N GLU A 96 14.02 5.38 -1.15
CA GLU A 96 14.98 6.44 -1.45
C GLU A 96 14.35 7.83 -1.38
N ALA A 97 13.09 7.97 -1.77
CA ALA A 97 12.36 9.22 -1.61
C ALA A 97 12.06 9.53 -0.14
N GLU A 98 11.61 8.54 0.64
CA GLU A 98 11.32 8.68 2.07
C GLU A 98 12.56 9.11 2.86
N ARG A 99 13.75 8.56 2.55
CA ARG A 99 15.03 8.96 3.15
C ARG A 99 15.38 10.44 2.97
N ARG A 100 14.80 11.11 1.96
CA ARG A 100 15.07 12.52 1.64
C ARG A 100 14.03 13.47 2.25
N VAL A 101 12.97 12.94 2.86
CA VAL A 101 11.92 13.75 3.49
C VAL A 101 12.50 14.45 4.72
N THR A 102 12.39 15.78 4.77
CA THR A 102 12.94 16.59 5.87
C THR A 102 12.23 16.34 7.20
N ASP A 103 10.91 16.14 7.16
CA ASP A 103 10.06 15.91 8.34
C ASP A 103 9.47 14.49 8.28
N TRP A 104 10.36 13.50 8.43
CA TRP A 104 10.01 12.09 8.35
C TRP A 104 8.97 11.71 9.41
N ASP A 105 9.09 12.20 10.65
CA ASP A 105 8.16 11.87 11.72
C ASP A 105 6.73 12.29 11.39
N ARG A 106 6.55 13.50 10.84
CA ARG A 106 5.23 13.97 10.42
C ARG A 106 4.66 13.13 9.27
N LEU A 107 5.49 12.75 8.29
CA LEU A 107 5.05 11.89 7.19
C LEU A 107 4.63 10.52 7.73
N ARG A 108 5.46 9.92 8.56
CA ARG A 108 5.22 8.61 9.20
C ARG A 108 3.95 8.59 10.03
N GLU A 109 3.70 9.62 10.85
CA GLU A 109 2.46 9.75 11.62
C GLU A 109 1.23 9.83 10.71
N ARG A 110 1.31 10.58 9.61
CA ARG A 110 0.24 10.65 8.61
C ARG A 110 -0.01 9.31 7.95
N LEU A 111 1.02 8.63 7.45
CA LEU A 111 0.90 7.32 6.78
C LEU A 111 0.29 6.27 7.73
N ASN A 112 0.73 6.23 8.99
CA ASN A 112 0.14 5.35 10.01
C ASN A 112 -1.36 5.64 10.24
N ALA A 113 -1.77 6.90 10.27
CA ALA A 113 -3.18 7.27 10.42
C ALA A 113 -4.01 6.86 9.19
N GLU A 114 -3.46 7.02 7.99
CA GLU A 114 -4.10 6.58 6.74
C GLU A 114 -4.27 5.06 6.68
N HIS A 115 -3.24 4.28 7.03
CA HIS A 115 -3.34 2.83 7.10
C HIS A 115 -4.42 2.38 8.10
N ARG A 116 -4.46 2.95 9.30
CA ARG A 116 -5.50 2.65 10.31
C ARG A 116 -6.90 2.94 9.78
N ALA A 117 -7.07 4.03 9.04
CA ALA A 117 -8.37 4.38 8.46
C ALA A 117 -8.81 3.34 7.41
N ILE A 118 -7.88 2.87 6.56
CA ILE A 118 -8.15 1.81 5.58
C ILE A 118 -8.61 0.52 6.29
N VAL A 119 -7.86 0.06 7.30
CA VAL A 119 -8.20 -1.17 8.04
C VAL A 119 -9.54 -1.01 8.78
N SER A 120 -9.81 0.16 9.35
CA SER A 120 -11.10 0.46 9.99
C SER A 120 -12.28 0.37 9.02
N ALA A 121 -12.12 0.84 7.78
CA ALA A 121 -13.15 0.71 6.75
C ALA A 121 -13.39 -0.76 6.36
N LEU A 122 -12.34 -1.59 6.32
CA LEU A 122 -12.45 -3.03 6.08
C LEU A 122 -13.18 -3.76 7.22
N TRP A 123 -12.89 -3.42 8.48
CA TRP A 123 -13.64 -3.93 9.63
C TRP A 123 -15.11 -3.53 9.60
N ALA A 124 -15.40 -2.30 9.17
CA ALA A 124 -16.77 -1.82 8.97
C ALA A 124 -17.46 -2.43 7.73
N GLN A 125 -16.76 -3.27 6.96
CA GLN A 125 -17.23 -3.88 5.72
C GLN A 125 -17.63 -2.85 4.65
N ASP A 126 -17.05 -1.65 4.72
CA ASP A 126 -17.26 -0.56 3.77
C ASP A 126 -16.16 -0.54 2.70
N GLY A 127 -16.30 -1.43 1.71
CA GLY A 127 -15.34 -1.55 0.61
C GLY A 127 -15.23 -0.28 -0.23
N GLY A 128 -16.31 0.49 -0.37
CA GLY A 128 -16.29 1.76 -1.10
C GLY A 128 -15.42 2.81 -0.38
N LEU A 129 -15.62 2.97 0.93
CA LEU A 129 -14.78 3.84 1.74
C LEU A 129 -13.32 3.37 1.76
N ALA A 130 -13.07 2.06 1.87
CA ALA A 130 -11.73 1.51 1.82
C ALA A 130 -11.02 1.83 0.49
N ALA A 131 -11.73 1.73 -0.64
CA ALA A 131 -11.21 2.08 -1.96
C ALA A 131 -10.86 3.57 -2.07
N ASP A 132 -11.73 4.43 -1.55
CA ASP A 132 -11.49 5.88 -1.53
C ASP A 132 -10.30 6.26 -0.64
N LEU A 133 -10.14 5.59 0.50
CA LEU A 133 -9.01 5.80 1.42
C LEU A 133 -7.68 5.33 0.82
N VAL A 134 -7.63 4.13 0.21
CA VAL A 134 -6.38 3.61 -0.37
C VAL A 134 -5.93 4.45 -1.56
N GLU A 135 -6.86 4.95 -2.39
CA GLU A 135 -6.50 5.85 -3.49
C GLU A 135 -5.89 7.15 -2.95
N ARG A 136 -6.55 7.80 -1.98
CA ARG A 136 -6.03 9.04 -1.40
C ARG A 136 -4.64 8.82 -0.81
N HIS A 137 -4.48 7.77 -0.01
CA HIS A 137 -3.19 7.38 0.57
C HIS A 137 -2.08 7.25 -0.49
N ILE A 138 -2.32 6.48 -1.57
CA ILE A 138 -1.32 6.28 -2.63
C ILE A 138 -0.98 7.60 -3.34
N ARG A 139 -1.99 8.41 -3.67
CA ARG A 139 -1.80 9.69 -4.38
C ARG A 139 -1.10 10.73 -3.51
N ASP A 140 -1.49 10.84 -2.24
CA ASP A 140 -0.92 11.81 -1.31
C ASP A 140 0.52 11.45 -0.93
N ALA A 141 0.82 10.14 -0.78
CA ALA A 141 2.18 9.65 -0.64
C ALA A 141 3.02 9.98 -1.88
N HIS A 142 2.53 9.69 -3.08
CA HIS A 142 3.21 10.03 -4.34
C HIS A 142 3.51 11.54 -4.44
N ALA A 143 2.52 12.39 -4.20
CA ALA A 143 2.67 13.84 -4.26
C ALA A 143 3.67 14.38 -3.21
N THR A 144 3.83 13.68 -2.09
CA THR A 144 4.78 14.07 -1.04
C THR A 144 6.21 13.61 -1.36
N LEU A 145 6.36 12.42 -1.96
CA LEU A 145 7.65 11.78 -2.19
C LEU A 145 8.31 12.18 -3.51
N LEU A 146 7.53 12.52 -4.52
CA LEU A 146 8.01 12.90 -5.86
C LEU A 146 7.38 14.21 -6.32
N PRO A 147 7.70 15.33 -5.64
CA PRO A 147 7.22 16.67 -6.03
C PRO A 147 7.79 17.15 -7.36
#